data_AF-A0A1F8N7U6-F1
#
_entry.id   AF-A0A1F8N7U6-F1
#
_cell.length_a   1.000
_cell.length_b   1.000
_cell.length_c   1.000
_cell.angle_alpha   90.00
_cell.angle_beta   90.00
_cell.angle_gamma   90.00
#
_symmetry.space_group_name_H-M   'P 1'
#
loop_
_entity.id
_entity.type
_entity.pdbx_description
1 polymer ?
#
loop_
_entity_poly.entity_id
_entity_poly.type
_entity_poly.pdbx_seq_one_letter_code
_entity_poly.pdbx_strand_id
1 'polypeptide(L)'
;MVSRFKEALDSGKFVITSEVAPPKGTNLEKMFHHIDILKDKVDAINVTDHQSSVMRFPSLGGCLAVKERGGEAIMQMTCRDRNRMALEADLLFAYSRGIQNVLCLTGDAVPVGDHKEAKGVFDLDSLQLLKAIGQMMSGLDLGGNKLEGTVAFCAGAIVTPEARPIEPQLIKFEKKVEAGAEFFQTQAIYDLENFTRFMEYARKFKIKILAGIVLLSSARMAKYMTENVPGIFVPQILIDELSKVSKDAMLAKGI
;
A
#
# COMPACT_ATOMS: atom_id res chain seq x y z
N MET A 1 5.45 13.53 -17.72
CA MET A 1 4.00 13.31 -17.87
C MET A 1 3.48 12.85 -16.51
N VAL A 2 2.35 13.41 -16.05
CA VAL A 2 1.70 13.02 -14.78
C VAL A 2 1.04 11.66 -14.98
N SER A 3 1.04 10.79 -13.96
CA SER A 3 0.40 9.48 -14.06
C SER A 3 -1.13 9.60 -14.03
N ARG A 4 -1.84 8.64 -14.63
CA ARG A 4 -3.32 8.61 -14.62
C ARG A 4 -3.89 8.59 -13.19
N PHE A 5 -3.20 7.89 -12.28
CA PHE A 5 -3.61 7.84 -10.89
C PHE A 5 -3.50 9.20 -10.19
N LYS A 6 -2.40 9.93 -10.41
CA LYS A 6 -2.24 11.29 -9.86
C LYS A 6 -3.28 12.25 -10.43
N GLU A 7 -3.55 12.17 -11.73
CA GLU A 7 -4.66 12.93 -12.36
C GLU A 7 -6.01 12.60 -11.72
N ALA A 8 -6.29 11.32 -11.44
CA ALA A 8 -7.50 10.89 -10.77
C ALA A 8 -7.60 11.48 -9.35
N LEU A 9 -6.52 11.46 -8.56
CA LEU A 9 -6.45 12.06 -7.23
C LEU A 9 -6.72 13.57 -7.24
N ASP A 10 -6.28 14.27 -8.29
CA ASP A 10 -6.42 15.72 -8.41
C ASP A 10 -7.74 16.16 -9.07
N SER A 11 -8.45 15.25 -9.74
CA SER A 11 -9.70 15.55 -10.46
C SER A 11 -10.89 15.92 -9.57
N GLY A 12 -10.84 15.65 -8.27
CA GLY A 12 -11.96 15.85 -7.34
C GLY A 12 -13.06 14.78 -7.42
N LYS A 13 -12.92 13.78 -8.31
CA LYS A 13 -13.83 12.62 -8.35
C LYS A 13 -13.54 11.66 -7.19
N PHE A 14 -14.49 10.79 -6.91
CA PHE A 14 -14.26 9.68 -5.98
C PHE A 14 -13.33 8.65 -6.62
N VAL A 15 -12.14 8.46 -6.05
CA VAL A 15 -11.11 7.56 -6.57
C VAL A 15 -11.27 6.18 -5.97
N ILE A 16 -11.25 5.16 -6.83
CA ILE A 16 -11.33 3.75 -6.42
C ILE A 16 -10.03 3.06 -6.84
N THR A 17 -9.39 2.39 -5.89
CA THR A 17 -8.24 1.52 -6.17
C THR A 17 -8.54 0.10 -5.74
N SER A 18 -7.97 -0.88 -6.41
CA SER A 18 -7.94 -2.27 -5.92
C SER A 18 -6.52 -2.69 -5.57
N GLU A 19 -6.38 -3.90 -5.05
CA GLU A 19 -5.09 -4.51 -4.74
C GLU A 19 -5.02 -5.89 -5.38
N VAL A 20 -3.86 -6.22 -5.95
CA VAL A 20 -3.53 -7.57 -6.42
C VAL A 20 -2.27 -8.05 -5.72
N ALA A 21 -2.33 -9.28 -5.23
CA ALA A 21 -1.22 -9.92 -4.55
C ALA A 21 -0.43 -10.79 -5.53
N PRO A 22 0.90 -10.58 -5.67
CA PRO A 22 1.73 -11.50 -6.43
C PRO A 22 1.73 -12.92 -5.84
N PRO A 23 1.83 -13.95 -6.68
CA PRO A 23 1.84 -15.34 -6.23
C PRO A 23 3.16 -15.71 -5.56
N LYS A 24 3.18 -16.85 -4.86
CA LYS A 24 4.41 -17.49 -4.40
C LYS A 24 4.89 -18.47 -5.47
N GLY A 25 5.69 -17.98 -6.40
CA GLY A 25 6.22 -18.76 -7.52
C GLY A 25 6.02 -18.06 -8.87
N THR A 26 6.23 -18.81 -9.95
CA THR A 26 6.23 -18.30 -11.33
C THR A 26 4.92 -18.47 -12.07
N ASN A 27 3.95 -19.23 -11.52
CA ASN A 27 2.61 -19.28 -12.11
C ASN A 27 1.87 -17.96 -11.81
N LEU A 28 1.74 -17.11 -12.84
CA LEU A 28 1.13 -15.79 -12.76
C LEU A 28 -0.34 -15.76 -13.22
N GLU A 29 -0.92 -16.89 -13.64
CA GLU A 29 -2.25 -16.95 -14.27
C GLU A 29 -3.34 -16.30 -13.42
N LYS A 30 -3.36 -16.59 -12.12
CA LYS A 30 -4.33 -16.02 -11.18
C LYS A 30 -4.16 -14.51 -11.02
N MET A 31 -2.91 -14.04 -10.94
CA MET A 31 -2.62 -12.61 -10.83
C MET A 31 -3.08 -11.89 -12.11
N PHE A 32 -2.78 -12.46 -13.27
CA PHE A 32 -3.22 -11.92 -14.57
C PHE A 32 -4.74 -11.87 -14.68
N HIS A 33 -5.43 -12.93 -14.28
CA HIS A 33 -6.88 -12.96 -14.23
C HIS A 33 -7.45 -11.82 -13.37
N HIS A 34 -6.91 -11.61 -12.15
CA HIS A 34 -7.35 -10.50 -11.29
C HIS A 34 -7.08 -9.13 -11.92
N ILE A 35 -5.92 -8.94 -12.55
CA ILE A 35 -5.59 -7.69 -13.24
C ILE A 35 -6.61 -7.43 -14.37
N ASP A 36 -6.90 -8.43 -15.19
CA ASP A 36 -7.79 -8.27 -16.35
C ASP A 36 -9.23 -7.90 -15.95
N ILE A 37 -9.75 -8.45 -14.85
CA ILE A 37 -11.10 -8.13 -14.39
C ILE A 37 -11.18 -6.78 -13.63
N LEU A 38 -10.07 -6.25 -13.13
CA LEU A 38 -10.02 -5.04 -12.30
C LEU A 38 -9.57 -3.78 -13.04
N LYS A 39 -8.63 -3.88 -13.98
CA LYS A 39 -7.92 -2.72 -14.57
C LYS A 39 -8.82 -1.64 -15.17
N ASP A 40 -10.00 -2.01 -15.67
CA ASP A 40 -10.97 -1.09 -16.28
C ASP A 40 -12.09 -0.68 -15.30
N LYS A 41 -12.03 -1.14 -14.05
CA LYS A 41 -13.02 -0.89 -12.98
C LYS A 41 -12.50 0.04 -11.89
N VAL A 42 -11.19 0.27 -11.84
CA VAL A 42 -10.52 1.07 -10.81
C VAL A 42 -9.57 2.07 -11.46
N ASP A 43 -9.27 3.16 -10.74
CA ASP A 43 -8.33 4.18 -11.19
C ASP A 43 -6.87 3.72 -11.12
N ALA A 44 -6.56 2.80 -10.20
CA ALA A 44 -5.26 2.15 -10.11
C ALA A 44 -5.30 0.84 -9.32
N ILE A 45 -4.31 -0.01 -9.57
CA ILE A 45 -4.11 -1.30 -8.90
C ILE A 45 -2.84 -1.23 -8.06
N ASN A 46 -2.98 -1.38 -6.74
CA ASN A 46 -1.85 -1.66 -5.87
C ASN A 46 -1.32 -3.06 -6.14
N VAL A 47 0.01 -3.19 -6.26
CA VAL A 47 0.68 -4.49 -6.34
C VAL A 47 1.49 -4.67 -5.07
N THR A 48 1.14 -5.68 -4.28
CA THR A 48 1.76 -5.87 -2.95
C THR A 48 3.19 -6.35 -3.03
N ASP A 49 3.98 -5.98 -2.02
CA ASP A 49 5.40 -6.32 -1.90
C ASP A 49 5.62 -7.18 -0.66
N HIS A 50 5.74 -8.50 -0.87
CA HIS A 50 5.93 -9.48 0.19
C HIS A 50 4.95 -9.31 1.36
N GLN A 51 3.66 -9.19 1.04
CA GLN A 51 2.58 -8.99 2.04
C GLN A 51 2.68 -9.99 3.19
N SER A 52 2.50 -9.50 4.43
CA SER A 52 2.68 -10.27 5.67
C SER A 52 4.08 -10.88 5.84
N SER A 53 5.09 -10.24 5.25
CA SER A 53 6.47 -10.71 5.22
C SER A 53 6.66 -12.09 4.57
N VAL A 54 5.73 -12.50 3.70
CA VAL A 54 5.80 -13.78 2.96
C VAL A 54 6.49 -13.58 1.63
N MET A 55 7.52 -14.38 1.33
CA MET A 55 8.22 -14.31 0.05
C MET A 55 7.28 -14.64 -1.11
N ARG A 56 7.25 -13.75 -2.11
CA ARG A 56 6.35 -13.75 -3.26
C ARG A 56 7.08 -13.22 -4.49
N PHE A 57 6.46 -13.36 -5.64
CA PHE A 57 6.88 -12.68 -6.86
C PHE A 57 6.97 -11.16 -6.61
N PRO A 58 8.00 -10.46 -7.11
CA PRO A 58 8.25 -9.06 -6.74
C PRO A 58 7.14 -8.11 -7.21
N SER A 59 6.82 -7.10 -6.40
CA SER A 59 5.78 -6.11 -6.72
C SER A 59 6.07 -5.38 -8.04
N LEU A 60 7.34 -5.08 -8.29
CA LEU A 60 7.83 -4.47 -9.53
C LEU A 60 7.43 -5.28 -10.77
N GLY A 61 7.63 -6.61 -10.74
CA GLY A 61 7.22 -7.48 -11.84
C GLY A 61 5.70 -7.52 -12.03
N GLY A 62 4.93 -7.50 -10.93
CA GLY A 62 3.48 -7.40 -11.01
C GLY A 62 3.01 -6.04 -11.56
N CYS A 63 3.71 -4.95 -11.25
CA CYS A 63 3.42 -3.63 -11.82
C CYS A 63 3.67 -3.59 -13.33
N LEU A 64 4.72 -4.26 -13.81
CA LEU A 64 4.96 -4.42 -15.26
C LEU A 64 3.80 -5.17 -15.91
N ALA A 65 3.34 -6.26 -15.31
CA ALA A 65 2.18 -7.00 -15.82
C ALA A 65 0.90 -6.16 -15.85
N VAL A 66 0.67 -5.30 -14.84
CA VAL A 66 -0.45 -4.34 -14.85
C VAL A 66 -0.32 -3.37 -16.03
N LYS A 67 0.87 -2.79 -16.25
CA LYS A 67 1.13 -1.85 -17.36
C LYS A 67 0.98 -2.50 -18.73
N GLU A 68 1.55 -3.68 -18.92
CA GLU A 68 1.47 -4.46 -20.18
C GLU A 68 0.02 -4.81 -20.55
N ARG A 69 -0.85 -4.95 -19.54
CA ARG A 69 -2.29 -5.20 -19.72
C ARG A 69 -3.12 -3.92 -19.85
N GLY A 70 -2.51 -2.73 -19.81
CA GLY A 70 -3.18 -1.44 -19.97
C GLY A 70 -3.66 -0.78 -18.67
N GLY A 71 -3.43 -1.42 -17.52
CA GLY A 71 -3.79 -0.90 -16.20
C GLY A 71 -2.83 0.17 -15.68
N GLU A 72 -3.24 0.85 -14.61
CA GLU A 72 -2.41 1.81 -13.87
C GLU A 72 -1.94 1.17 -12.56
N ALA A 73 -0.63 1.14 -12.32
CA ALA A 73 -0.04 0.43 -11.19
C ALA A 73 0.39 1.40 -10.08
N ILE A 74 0.15 0.99 -8.82
CA ILE A 74 0.80 1.56 -7.63
C ILE A 74 1.74 0.49 -7.08
N MET A 75 3.03 0.76 -7.15
CA MET A 75 4.06 -0.14 -6.65
C MET A 75 4.17 0.01 -5.15
N GLN A 76 3.74 -1.00 -4.39
CA GLN A 76 4.14 -1.09 -2.99
C GLN A 76 5.63 -1.40 -2.93
N MET A 77 6.35 -0.70 -2.05
CA MET A 77 7.78 -0.89 -1.85
C MET A 77 8.09 -0.94 -0.36
N THR A 78 8.50 -2.12 0.12
CA THR A 78 8.88 -2.34 1.52
C THR A 78 10.37 -2.14 1.75
N CYS A 79 10.73 -1.45 2.83
CA CYS A 79 12.11 -1.26 3.25
C CYS A 79 12.69 -2.41 4.09
N ARG A 80 11.84 -3.33 4.58
CA ARG A 80 12.23 -4.46 5.45
C ARG A 80 13.41 -5.26 4.91
N ASP A 81 13.42 -5.56 3.62
CA ASP A 81 14.29 -6.56 3.00
C ASP A 81 15.28 -5.97 1.96
N ARG A 82 15.33 -4.64 1.83
CA ARG A 82 16.21 -3.93 0.86
C ARG A 82 16.97 -2.78 1.52
N ASN A 83 18.19 -2.53 1.06
CA ASN A 83 18.96 -1.34 1.43
C ASN A 83 18.64 -0.18 0.48
N ARG A 84 19.15 1.03 0.78
CA ARG A 84 18.91 2.22 -0.04
C ARG A 84 19.28 2.04 -1.51
N MET A 85 20.39 1.36 -1.82
CA MET A 85 20.83 1.14 -3.20
C MET A 85 19.82 0.30 -3.97
N ALA A 86 19.33 -0.78 -3.38
CA ALA A 86 18.33 -1.63 -3.99
C ALA A 86 17.00 -0.89 -4.19
N LEU A 87 16.57 -0.10 -3.19
CA LEU A 87 15.35 0.71 -3.27
C LEU A 87 15.45 1.76 -4.40
N GLU A 88 16.54 2.51 -4.47
CA GLU A 88 16.78 3.52 -5.51
C GLU A 88 16.88 2.90 -6.90
N ALA A 89 17.57 1.77 -7.04
CA ALA A 89 17.68 1.05 -8.31
C ALA A 89 16.31 0.54 -8.80
N ASP A 90 15.51 -0.04 -7.91
CA ASP A 90 14.16 -0.50 -8.24
C ASP A 90 13.25 0.66 -8.66
N LEU A 91 13.36 1.82 -8.00
CA LEU A 91 12.64 3.04 -8.37
C LEU A 91 13.05 3.54 -9.76
N LEU A 92 14.35 3.65 -10.05
CA LEU A 92 14.83 4.06 -11.39
C LEU A 92 14.32 3.11 -12.47
N PHE A 93 14.39 1.81 -12.23
CA PHE A 93 13.88 0.82 -13.16
C PHE A 93 12.35 0.93 -13.32
N ALA A 94 11.58 1.04 -12.23
CA ALA A 94 10.14 1.24 -12.29
C ALA A 94 9.77 2.48 -13.13
N TYR A 95 10.44 3.60 -12.92
CA TYR A 95 10.22 4.83 -13.68
C TYR A 95 10.54 4.65 -15.17
N SER A 96 11.65 3.97 -15.50
CA SER A 96 12.03 3.66 -16.89
C SER A 96 10.98 2.82 -17.64
N ARG A 97 10.10 2.13 -16.89
CA ARG A 97 9.01 1.31 -17.40
C ARG A 97 7.63 1.99 -17.28
N GLY A 98 7.61 3.27 -16.95
CA GLY A 98 6.39 4.08 -16.83
C GLY A 98 5.53 3.74 -15.61
N ILE A 99 6.14 3.19 -14.55
CA ILE A 99 5.54 3.03 -13.23
C ILE A 99 5.92 4.27 -12.43
N GLN A 100 4.93 5.11 -12.14
CA GLN A 100 5.15 6.43 -11.55
C GLN A 100 4.41 6.61 -10.22
N ASN A 101 3.71 5.59 -9.72
CA ASN A 101 3.01 5.65 -8.43
C ASN A 101 3.65 4.66 -7.48
N VAL A 102 4.03 5.13 -6.29
CA VAL A 102 4.74 4.33 -5.30
C VAL A 102 4.05 4.48 -3.94
N LEU A 103 3.82 3.38 -3.25
CA LEU A 103 3.37 3.37 -1.87
C LEU A 103 4.53 2.92 -0.97
N CYS A 104 5.03 3.85 -0.15
CA CYS A 104 6.19 3.66 0.71
C CYS A 104 5.80 2.92 2.00
N LEU A 105 6.43 1.76 2.24
CA LEU A 105 6.16 0.90 3.38
C LEU A 105 7.45 0.61 4.16
N THR A 106 7.40 0.67 5.48
CA THR A 106 8.50 0.13 6.30
C THR A 106 8.56 -1.39 6.16
N GLY A 107 7.39 -2.03 6.10
CA GLY A 107 7.24 -3.49 6.08
C GLY A 107 7.10 -4.08 7.49
N ASP A 108 6.41 -5.22 7.59
CA ASP A 108 6.24 -5.96 8.84
C ASP A 108 7.57 -6.53 9.35
N ALA A 109 7.65 -6.98 10.60
CA ALA A 109 8.86 -7.65 11.07
C ALA A 109 9.06 -9.01 10.34
N VAL A 110 10.30 -9.33 9.96
CA VAL A 110 10.63 -10.58 9.24
C VAL A 110 10.07 -11.85 9.90
N PRO A 111 10.11 -12.03 11.25
CA PRO A 111 9.61 -13.24 11.90
C PRO A 111 8.09 -13.48 11.78
N VAL A 112 7.32 -12.46 11.37
CA VAL A 112 5.88 -12.60 11.07
C VAL A 112 5.65 -13.48 9.84
N GLY A 113 6.61 -13.49 8.92
CA GLY A 113 6.54 -14.19 7.65
C GLY A 113 7.03 -15.63 7.66
N ASP A 114 7.31 -16.13 6.45
CA ASP A 114 7.71 -17.51 6.21
C ASP A 114 9.23 -17.75 6.17
N HIS A 115 10.04 -16.70 6.18
CA HIS A 115 11.51 -16.76 6.21
C HIS A 115 12.05 -16.21 7.53
N LYS A 116 11.74 -16.89 8.63
CA LYS A 116 12.02 -16.41 10.00
C LYS A 116 13.49 -16.15 10.32
N GLU A 117 14.40 -16.82 9.61
CA GLU A 117 15.85 -16.68 9.77
C GLU A 117 16.47 -15.62 8.85
N ALA A 118 15.69 -15.04 7.94
CA ALA A 118 16.18 -13.97 7.08
C ALA A 118 16.51 -12.73 7.92
N LYS A 119 17.56 -11.99 7.51
CA LYS A 119 17.93 -10.74 8.17
C LYS A 119 17.01 -9.62 7.71
N GLY A 120 16.46 -8.88 8.67
CA GLY A 120 15.86 -7.58 8.37
C GLY A 120 16.95 -6.59 7.98
N VAL A 121 16.75 -5.90 6.87
CA VAL A 121 17.65 -4.85 6.38
C VAL A 121 17.28 -3.52 7.02
N PHE A 122 16.06 -3.03 6.80
CA PHE A 122 15.52 -1.79 7.39
C PHE A 122 16.52 -0.60 7.34
N ASP A 123 17.29 -0.48 6.26
CA ASP A 123 18.25 0.63 6.08
C ASP A 123 17.51 1.98 6.05
N LEU A 124 16.29 1.97 5.51
CA LEU A 124 15.34 3.08 5.55
C LEU A 124 14.03 2.60 6.19
N ASP A 125 13.25 3.53 6.75
CA ASP A 125 11.83 3.36 7.00
C ASP A 125 10.98 4.03 5.91
N SER A 126 9.64 3.91 5.97
CA SER A 126 8.75 4.54 4.99
C SER A 126 8.85 6.08 4.92
N LEU A 127 9.23 6.75 6.02
CA LEU A 127 9.44 8.20 6.02
C LEU A 127 10.75 8.55 5.31
N GLN A 128 11.81 7.80 5.56
CA GLN A 128 13.09 7.96 4.88
C GLN A 128 13.01 7.61 3.40
N LEU A 129 12.20 6.61 3.01
CA LEU A 129 11.95 6.28 1.60
C LEU A 129 11.21 7.40 0.87
N LEU A 130 10.23 8.07 1.49
CA LEU A 130 9.61 9.27 0.91
C LEU A 130 10.65 10.37 0.65
N LYS A 131 11.52 10.63 1.63
CA LYS A 131 12.60 11.62 1.47
C LYS A 131 13.58 11.24 0.37
N ALA A 132 13.91 9.95 0.25
CA ALA A 132 14.74 9.42 -0.82
C ALA A 132 14.12 9.69 -2.20
N ILE A 133 12.83 9.39 -2.37
CA ILE A 133 12.10 9.68 -3.60
C ILE A 133 12.12 11.18 -3.89
N GLY A 134 11.88 12.04 -2.89
CA GLY A 134 11.96 13.49 -3.06
C GLY A 134 13.35 13.97 -3.51
N GLN A 135 14.42 13.38 -2.97
CA GLN A 135 15.80 13.67 -3.37
C GLN A 135 16.07 13.22 -4.81
N MET A 136 15.64 12.02 -5.19
CA MET A 136 15.73 11.52 -6.57
C MET A 136 14.97 12.39 -7.56
N MET A 137 13.80 12.91 -7.18
CA MET A 137 13.03 13.87 -7.99
C MET A 137 13.74 15.22 -8.17
N SER A 138 14.68 15.56 -7.28
CA SER A 138 15.59 16.72 -7.45
C SER A 138 16.84 16.42 -8.29
N GLY A 139 16.99 15.17 -8.77
CA GLY A 139 18.08 14.73 -9.64
C GLY A 139 19.32 14.23 -8.91
N LEU A 140 19.20 13.87 -7.64
CA LEU A 140 20.28 13.34 -6.81
C LEU A 140 19.93 11.95 -6.24
N ASP A 141 20.89 11.04 -6.17
CA ASP A 141 20.75 9.84 -5.34
C ASP A 141 20.89 10.20 -3.85
N LEU A 142 20.63 9.26 -2.95
CA LEU A 142 20.77 9.43 -1.50
C LEU A 142 22.21 9.68 -1.04
N GLY A 143 23.21 9.33 -1.85
CA GLY A 143 24.62 9.66 -1.62
C GLY A 143 24.96 11.12 -1.98
N GLY A 144 24.04 11.84 -2.62
CA GLY A 144 24.26 13.19 -3.12
C GLY A 144 24.92 13.24 -4.51
N ASN A 145 25.06 12.09 -5.18
CA ASN A 145 25.57 12.04 -6.54
C ASN A 145 24.47 12.43 -7.53
N LYS A 146 24.88 13.06 -8.63
CA LYS A 146 23.96 13.48 -9.69
C LYS A 146 23.46 12.27 -10.48
N LEU A 147 22.14 12.21 -10.68
CA LEU A 147 21.51 11.27 -11.58
C LEU A 147 21.51 11.80 -13.03
N GLU A 148 21.62 10.89 -13.99
CA GLU A 148 21.44 11.20 -15.41
C GLU A 148 19.95 11.29 -15.73
N GLY A 149 19.39 12.50 -15.59
CA GLY A 149 17.96 12.76 -15.73
C GLY A 149 17.25 12.83 -14.38
N THR A 150 15.93 13.01 -14.41
CA THR A 150 15.10 13.09 -13.20
C THR A 150 13.91 12.14 -13.30
N VAL A 151 13.53 11.62 -12.14
CA VAL A 151 12.29 10.85 -11.97
C VAL A 151 11.16 11.78 -11.55
N ALA A 152 9.93 11.35 -11.76
CA ALA A 152 8.74 12.04 -11.28
C ALA A 152 7.71 11.01 -10.79
N PHE A 153 7.59 10.89 -9.47
CA PHE A 153 6.68 9.96 -8.81
C PHE A 153 5.50 10.67 -8.15
N CYS A 154 4.36 9.98 -8.12
CA CYS A 154 3.30 10.18 -7.13
C CYS A 154 3.57 9.24 -5.97
N ALA A 155 4.19 9.75 -4.91
CA ALA A 155 4.61 8.96 -3.76
C ALA A 155 3.57 9.06 -2.63
N GLY A 156 3.10 7.92 -2.14
CA GLY A 156 2.16 7.83 -1.04
C GLY A 156 2.72 7.04 0.14
N ALA A 157 1.95 7.02 1.22
CA ALA A 157 2.32 6.29 2.43
C ALA A 157 1.12 5.66 3.12
N ILE A 158 1.38 4.73 4.04
CA ILE A 158 0.31 4.16 4.87
C ILE A 158 0.08 4.93 6.16
N VAL A 159 -1.17 4.87 6.63
CA VAL A 159 -1.60 5.31 7.96
C VAL A 159 -2.56 4.30 8.61
N THR A 160 -2.53 4.16 9.92
CA THR A 160 -3.44 3.27 10.66
C THR A 160 -4.32 4.10 11.60
N PRO A 161 -5.51 4.53 11.16
CA PRO A 161 -6.44 5.35 11.97
C PRO A 161 -6.84 4.70 13.29
N GLU A 162 -6.80 3.37 13.38
CA GLU A 162 -7.21 2.60 14.55
C GLU A 162 -6.06 2.31 15.54
N ALA A 163 -4.87 2.87 15.33
CA ALA A 163 -3.72 2.67 16.20
C ALA A 163 -4.03 3.09 17.65
N ARG A 164 -3.58 2.28 18.62
CA ARG A 164 -3.72 2.55 20.06
C ARG A 164 -2.38 2.40 20.76
N PRO A 165 -1.82 3.47 21.36
CA PRO A 165 -2.26 4.88 21.29
C PRO A 165 -2.15 5.46 19.86
N ILE A 166 -2.99 6.46 19.53
CA ILE A 166 -3.07 7.02 18.17
C ILE A 166 -2.04 8.15 17.94
N GLU A 167 -1.60 8.81 19.00
CA GLU A 167 -0.75 9.99 18.96
C GLU A 167 0.58 9.75 18.21
N PRO A 168 1.32 8.63 18.42
CA PRO A 168 2.52 8.34 17.64
C PRO A 168 2.22 8.20 16.13
N GLN A 169 1.03 7.70 15.79
CA GLN A 169 0.60 7.55 14.41
C GLN A 169 0.28 8.90 13.76
N LEU A 170 -0.34 9.82 14.50
CA LEU A 170 -0.58 11.19 14.03
C LEU A 170 0.73 11.94 13.78
N ILE A 171 1.70 11.84 14.69
CA ILE A 171 3.04 12.45 14.51
C ILE A 171 3.74 11.87 13.27
N LYS A 172 3.67 10.55 13.07
CA LYS A 172 4.24 9.92 11.85
C LYS A 172 3.52 10.37 10.58
N PHE A 173 2.20 10.54 10.64
CA PHE A 173 1.41 11.04 9.53
C PHE A 173 1.85 12.46 9.13
N GLU A 174 1.98 13.38 10.09
CA GLU A 174 2.46 14.75 9.83
C GLU A 174 3.85 14.77 9.19
N LYS A 175 4.80 14.02 9.76
CA LYS A 175 6.16 13.93 9.21
C LYS A 175 6.17 13.39 7.78
N LYS A 176 5.26 12.47 7.44
CA LYS A 176 5.12 11.93 6.08
C LYS A 176 4.52 12.95 5.12
N VAL A 177 3.58 13.78 5.58
CA VAL A 177 3.08 14.94 4.81
C VAL A 177 4.21 15.92 4.53
N GLU A 178 5.00 16.28 5.56
CA GLU A 178 6.16 17.17 5.42
C GLU A 178 7.26 16.61 4.51
N ALA A 179 7.42 15.28 4.48
CA ALA A 179 8.35 14.60 3.58
C ALA A 179 7.87 14.52 2.12
N GLY A 180 6.67 15.04 1.81
CA GLY A 180 6.15 15.12 0.45
C GLY A 180 5.28 13.95 0.02
N ALA A 181 4.68 13.20 0.94
CA ALA A 181 3.62 12.26 0.56
C ALA A 181 2.48 13.01 -0.14
N GLU A 182 1.98 12.46 -1.25
CA GLU A 182 0.87 13.03 -2.05
C GLU A 182 -0.48 12.37 -1.75
N PHE A 183 -0.46 11.14 -1.23
CA PHE A 183 -1.63 10.44 -0.77
C PHE A 183 -1.32 9.49 0.38
N PHE A 184 -2.35 9.12 1.13
CA PHE A 184 -2.29 8.07 2.13
C PHE A 184 -3.29 6.97 1.81
N GLN A 185 -2.90 5.73 2.06
CA GLN A 185 -3.81 4.60 2.14
C GLN A 185 -3.92 4.16 3.59
N THR A 186 -5.15 3.97 4.08
CA THR A 186 -5.34 3.44 5.43
C THR A 186 -5.16 1.92 5.45
N GLN A 187 -4.82 1.34 6.61
CA GLN A 187 -5.17 -0.06 6.86
C GLN A 187 -6.70 -0.26 6.83
N ALA A 188 -7.14 -1.52 6.81
CA ALA A 188 -8.55 -1.87 6.80
C ALA A 188 -9.31 -1.14 7.92
N ILE A 189 -10.39 -0.43 7.54
CA ILE A 189 -11.24 0.31 8.47
C ILE A 189 -12.46 -0.54 8.80
N TYR A 190 -12.66 -0.82 10.08
CA TYR A 190 -13.89 -1.44 10.59
C TYR A 190 -14.57 -0.59 11.67
N ASP A 191 -13.85 0.35 12.28
CA ASP A 191 -14.40 1.32 13.23
C ASP A 191 -14.50 2.71 12.57
N LEU A 192 -15.71 3.02 12.08
CA LEU A 192 -16.00 4.30 11.43
C LEU A 192 -15.89 5.50 12.38
N GLU A 193 -16.06 5.32 13.69
CA GLU A 193 -15.94 6.42 14.65
C GLU A 193 -14.47 6.80 14.87
N ASN A 194 -13.58 5.82 14.99
CA ASN A 194 -12.13 6.08 15.03
C ASN A 194 -11.67 6.70 13.70
N PHE A 195 -12.15 6.18 12.57
CA PHE A 195 -11.80 6.74 11.27
C PHE A 195 -12.29 8.20 11.11
N THR A 196 -13.51 8.51 11.57
CA THR A 196 -14.05 9.88 11.55
C THR A 196 -13.17 10.84 12.35
N ARG A 197 -12.79 10.46 13.58
CA ARG A 197 -11.87 11.25 14.42
C ARG A 197 -10.49 11.44 13.78
N PHE A 198 -9.95 10.40 13.15
CA PHE A 198 -8.72 10.54 12.37
C PHE A 198 -8.88 11.53 11.20
N MET A 199 -10.00 11.46 10.47
CA MET A 199 -10.27 12.38 9.35
C MET A 199 -10.43 13.83 9.81
N GLU A 200 -11.01 14.10 10.98
CA GLU A 200 -11.04 15.46 11.57
C GLU A 200 -9.63 16.03 11.78
N TYR A 201 -8.69 15.19 12.21
CA TYR A 201 -7.29 15.58 12.32
C TYR A 201 -6.65 15.76 10.94
N ALA A 202 -6.81 14.78 10.05
CA ALA A 202 -6.11 14.73 8.78
C ALA A 202 -6.58 15.80 7.79
N ARG A 203 -7.83 16.28 7.89
CA ARG A 203 -8.37 17.40 7.08
C ARG A 203 -7.65 18.73 7.29
N LYS A 204 -6.83 18.88 8.34
CA LYS A 204 -5.94 20.04 8.52
C LYS A 204 -4.88 20.13 7.43
N PHE A 205 -4.59 19.02 6.75
CA PHE A 205 -3.61 18.90 5.68
C PHE A 205 -4.31 18.77 4.34
N LYS A 206 -3.76 19.41 3.30
CA LYS A 206 -4.27 19.31 1.92
C LYS A 206 -3.79 18.01 1.25
N ILE A 207 -4.12 16.87 1.85
CA ILE A 207 -3.63 15.56 1.44
C ILE A 207 -4.78 14.61 1.09
N LYS A 208 -4.55 13.72 0.13
CA LYS A 208 -5.54 12.73 -0.31
C LYS A 208 -5.48 11.50 0.60
N ILE A 209 -6.63 10.97 0.99
CA ILE A 209 -6.74 9.78 1.85
C ILE A 209 -7.67 8.77 1.18
N LEU A 210 -7.14 7.59 0.93
CA LEU A 210 -7.86 6.43 0.42
C LEU A 210 -8.14 5.49 1.59
N ALA A 211 -9.42 5.32 1.90
CA ALA A 211 -9.90 4.41 2.93
C ALA A 211 -9.75 2.95 2.46
N GLY A 212 -8.95 2.17 3.18
CA GLY A 212 -8.77 0.75 2.94
C GLY A 212 -9.97 -0.05 3.42
N ILE A 213 -10.55 -0.86 2.52
CA ILE A 213 -11.67 -1.76 2.82
C ILE A 213 -11.23 -3.17 2.47
N VAL A 214 -11.37 -4.10 3.41
CA VAL A 214 -11.16 -5.52 3.19
C VAL A 214 -12.48 -6.23 3.43
N LEU A 215 -12.99 -6.91 2.41
CA LEU A 215 -14.25 -7.63 2.50
C LEU A 215 -14.09 -8.89 3.35
N LEU A 216 -14.84 -8.98 4.43
CA LEU A 216 -14.88 -10.12 5.34
C LEU A 216 -15.77 -11.21 4.77
N SER A 217 -15.13 -12.22 4.19
CA SER A 217 -15.83 -13.37 3.60
C SER A 217 -16.32 -14.41 4.61
N SER A 218 -16.01 -14.26 5.90
CA SER A 218 -16.52 -15.11 6.99
C SER A 218 -16.16 -14.57 8.38
N ALA A 219 -16.91 -14.99 9.40
CA ALA A 219 -16.54 -14.75 10.80
C ALA A 219 -15.16 -15.35 11.18
N ARG A 220 -14.77 -16.47 10.54
CA ARG A 220 -13.45 -17.08 10.73
C ARG A 220 -12.34 -16.18 10.20
N MET A 221 -12.52 -15.60 9.01
CA MET A 221 -11.59 -14.63 8.44
C MET A 221 -11.47 -13.41 9.34
N ALA A 222 -12.60 -12.87 9.81
CA ALA A 222 -12.62 -11.72 10.70
C ALA A 222 -11.81 -11.96 12.00
N LYS A 223 -12.02 -13.11 12.67
CA LYS A 223 -11.23 -13.50 13.85
C LYS A 223 -9.75 -13.66 13.53
N TYR A 224 -9.43 -14.34 12.43
CA TYR A 224 -8.05 -14.53 12.00
C TYR A 224 -7.33 -13.20 11.76
N MET A 225 -7.99 -12.23 11.12
CA MET A 225 -7.43 -10.91 10.86
C MET A 225 -7.06 -10.19 12.17
N THR A 226 -7.97 -10.16 13.15
CA THR A 226 -7.71 -9.57 14.47
C THR A 226 -6.55 -10.25 15.21
N GLU A 227 -6.44 -11.57 15.11
CA GLU A 227 -5.45 -12.36 15.87
C GLU A 227 -4.06 -12.39 15.22
N ASN A 228 -3.99 -12.32 13.88
CA ASN A 228 -2.77 -12.65 13.13
C ASN A 228 -2.28 -11.54 12.20
N VAL A 229 -3.08 -10.50 11.93
CA VAL A 229 -2.67 -9.40 11.04
C VAL A 229 -2.39 -8.15 11.86
N PRO A 230 -1.11 -7.75 12.02
CA PRO A 230 -0.74 -6.59 12.82
C PRO A 230 -1.47 -5.32 12.38
N GLY A 231 -2.08 -4.62 13.35
CA GLY A 231 -2.73 -3.33 13.12
C GLY A 231 -4.14 -3.41 12.50
N ILE A 232 -4.71 -4.61 12.33
CA ILE A 232 -6.11 -4.78 11.98
C ILE A 232 -6.88 -5.29 13.20
N PHE A 233 -7.98 -4.62 13.53
CA PHE A 233 -8.91 -5.04 14.56
C PHE A 233 -10.32 -5.06 13.99
N VAL A 234 -10.94 -6.24 13.93
CA VAL A 234 -12.35 -6.36 13.56
C VAL A 234 -13.20 -6.31 14.85
N PRO A 235 -14.10 -5.32 15.00
CA PRO A 235 -15.02 -5.22 16.14
C PRO A 235 -15.83 -6.49 16.33
N GLN A 236 -16.01 -6.92 17.58
CA GLN A 236 -16.74 -8.14 17.93
C GLN A 236 -18.17 -8.14 17.37
N ILE A 237 -18.82 -6.97 17.29
CA ILE A 237 -20.16 -6.84 16.72
C ILE A 237 -20.23 -7.31 15.25
N LEU A 238 -19.20 -7.01 14.45
CA LEU A 238 -19.13 -7.45 13.05
C LEU A 238 -18.86 -8.95 12.96
N ILE A 239 -18.03 -9.48 13.86
CA ILE A 239 -17.76 -10.93 13.94
C ILE A 239 -19.05 -11.69 14.29
N ASP A 240 -19.81 -11.20 15.28
CA ASP A 240 -21.07 -11.80 15.71
C ASP A 240 -22.14 -11.71 14.62
N GLU A 241 -22.18 -10.60 13.89
CA GLU A 241 -23.05 -10.44 12.73
C GLU A 241 -22.73 -11.45 11.64
N LEU A 242 -21.45 -11.58 11.24
CA LEU A 242 -21.01 -12.56 10.24
C LEU A 242 -21.27 -14.00 10.69
N SER A 243 -21.25 -14.29 11.99
CA SER A 243 -21.48 -15.65 12.51
C SER A 243 -22.93 -16.13 12.31
N LYS A 244 -23.87 -15.19 12.12
CA LYS A 244 -25.30 -15.46 11.92
C LYS A 244 -25.70 -15.57 10.45
N VAL A 245 -24.76 -15.32 9.53
CA VAL A 245 -25.02 -15.27 8.09
C VAL A 245 -24.66 -16.62 7.46
N SER A 246 -25.55 -17.15 6.61
CA SER A 246 -25.29 -18.37 5.86
C SER A 246 -24.18 -18.13 4.81
N LYS A 247 -23.44 -19.18 4.44
CA LYS A 247 -22.33 -19.06 3.48
C LYS A 247 -22.75 -18.41 2.16
N ASP A 248 -23.93 -18.76 1.66
CA ASP A 248 -24.44 -18.27 0.38
C ASP A 248 -24.88 -16.80 0.42
N ALA A 249 -25.24 -16.27 1.60
CA ALA A 249 -25.60 -14.87 1.80
C ALA A 249 -24.41 -13.97 2.21
N MET A 250 -23.23 -14.56 2.45
CA MET A 250 -22.10 -13.86 3.06
C MET A 250 -21.55 -12.72 2.19
N LEU A 251 -21.39 -12.96 0.89
CA LEU A 251 -20.92 -11.93 -0.05
C LEU A 251 -21.94 -10.79 -0.23
N ALA A 252 -23.23 -11.11 -0.20
CA ALA A 252 -24.29 -10.11 -0.28
C ALA A 252 -24.39 -9.28 1.00
N LYS A 253 -24.03 -9.86 2.16
CA LYS A 253 -23.97 -9.13 3.42
C LYS A 253 -22.86 -8.09 3.42
N GLY A 254 -21.70 -8.43 2.84
CA GLY A 254 -20.61 -7.51 2.56
C GLY A 254 -20.24 -6.61 3.74
N ILE A 255 -19.55 -7.17 4.75
CA ILE A 255 -18.91 -6.39 5.81
C ILE A 255 -17.43 -6.23 5.45
#